data_AF-A0A1M2VZB2-F1
#
_entry.id   AF-A0A1M2VZB2-F1
#
_cell.length_a   1.000
_cell.length_b   1.000
_cell.length_c   1.000
_cell.angle_alpha   90.00
_cell.angle_beta   90.00
_cell.angle_gamma   90.00
#
_symmetry.space_group_name_H-M   'P 1'
#
loop_
_entity.id
_entity.type
_entity.pdbx_description
1 polymer ?
#
loop_
_entity_poly.entity_id
_entity_poly.type
_entity_poly.pdbx_seq_one_letter_code
_entity_poly.pdbx_strand_id
1 'polypeptide(L)'
;MIAGLSKAINLYLAPLLALTSFILILFSYLAPIIIFPTGVSLLTVSPSLQLTDAHSSQGVDGPSVFLGALGSCTRPTNDASVTCTAPTVSPQYDLSVLPSNAPDLLSAPTATTPAFIAVSLVFTAIFFLIFTMTAFRGKMGKFGNTFDKPAVQRATAWIGLLGFLIGITSFLVLRMWFGKAVEDFNRDISKEGADAPQLIAATSNGFISTYYRRFD
;
A
#
# COMPACT_ATOMS: atom_id res chain seq x y z
N MET A 1 -22.86 29.43 -17.65
CA MET A 1 -22.86 28.60 -16.42
C MET A 1 -21.81 27.48 -16.44
N ILE A 2 -21.60 26.76 -17.55
CA ILE A 2 -20.59 25.68 -17.66
C ILE A 2 -19.14 26.11 -17.33
N ALA A 3 -18.74 27.33 -17.74
CA ALA A 3 -17.39 27.85 -17.46
C ALA A 3 -17.12 28.05 -15.95
N GLY A 4 -18.16 28.39 -15.17
CA GLY A 4 -18.05 28.54 -13.72
C GLY A 4 -17.87 27.21 -13.00
N LEU A 5 -18.62 26.18 -13.43
CA LEU A 5 -18.49 24.82 -12.92
C LEU A 5 -17.12 24.21 -13.24
N SER A 6 -16.66 24.35 -14.49
CA SER A 6 -15.33 23.89 -14.91
C SER A 6 -14.21 24.56 -14.11
N LYS A 7 -14.35 25.86 -13.80
CA LYS A 7 -13.41 26.58 -12.96
C LYS A 7 -13.43 26.09 -11.51
N ALA A 8 -14.60 25.86 -10.93
CA ALA A 8 -14.73 25.34 -9.57
C ALA A 8 -14.16 23.93 -9.41
N ILE A 9 -14.40 23.05 -10.38
CA ILE A 9 -13.84 21.69 -10.40
C ILE A 9 -12.31 21.73 -10.40
N ASN A 10 -11.71 22.51 -11.30
CA ASN A 10 -10.25 22.59 -11.41
C ASN A 10 -9.58 23.31 -10.23
N LEU A 11 -10.23 24.32 -9.62
CA LEU A 11 -9.65 25.06 -8.50
C LEU A 11 -9.80 24.38 -7.14
N TYR A 12 -10.89 23.65 -6.91
CA TYR A 12 -11.21 23.14 -5.57
C TYR A 12 -11.30 21.62 -5.52
N LEU A 13 -12.02 21.00 -6.46
CA LEU A 13 -12.24 19.56 -6.42
C LEU A 13 -10.97 18.77 -6.79
N ALA A 14 -10.25 19.19 -7.84
CA ALA A 14 -9.04 18.50 -8.28
C ALA A 14 -7.90 18.51 -7.22
N PRO A 15 -7.58 19.65 -6.56
CA PRO A 15 -6.58 19.64 -5.49
C PRO A 15 -7.02 18.81 -4.28
N LEU A 16 -8.31 18.82 -3.94
CA LEU A 16 -8.85 18.05 -2.83
C LEU A 16 -8.74 16.55 -3.11
N LEU A 17 -9.11 16.10 -4.31
CA LEU A 17 -8.94 14.71 -4.76
C LEU A 17 -7.46 14.30 -4.81
N ALA A 18 -6.57 15.20 -5.26
CA ALA A 18 -5.14 14.94 -5.29
C ALA A 18 -4.57 14.79 -3.86
N LEU A 19 -5.02 15.63 -2.93
CA LEU A 19 -4.61 15.56 -1.51
C LEU A 19 -5.10 14.26 -0.86
N THR A 20 -6.37 13.89 -1.05
CA THR A 20 -6.91 12.66 -0.47
C THR A 20 -6.19 11.43 -1.02
N SER A 21 -5.97 11.38 -2.34
CA SER A 21 -5.20 10.31 -2.97
C SER A 21 -3.77 10.23 -2.41
N PHE A 22 -3.08 11.37 -2.29
CA PHE A 22 -1.73 11.43 -1.73
C PHE A 22 -1.69 10.89 -0.29
N ILE A 23 -2.64 11.27 0.55
CA ILE A 23 -2.73 10.79 1.94
C ILE A 23 -2.99 9.28 1.99
N LEU A 24 -3.89 8.76 1.13
CA LEU A 24 -4.18 7.33 1.08
C LEU A 24 -2.97 6.51 0.64
N ILE A 25 -2.22 6.98 -0.37
CA ILE A 25 -0.99 6.31 -0.82
C ILE A 25 0.05 6.34 0.30
N LEU A 26 0.19 7.48 1.00
CA LEU A 26 1.11 7.61 2.13
C LEU A 26 0.75 6.60 3.24
N PHE A 27 -0.52 6.49 3.61
CA PHE A 27 -0.95 5.52 4.62
C PHE A 27 -0.74 4.07 4.18
N SER A 28 -1.03 3.74 2.93
CA SER A 28 -0.79 2.40 2.37
C SER A 28 0.68 2.02 2.36
N TYR A 29 1.58 2.98 2.09
CA TYR A 29 3.03 2.75 2.04
C TYR A 29 3.69 2.68 3.43
N LEU A 30 3.20 3.49 4.38
CA LEU A 30 3.76 3.56 5.75
C LEU A 30 3.19 2.49 6.70
N ALA A 31 2.01 1.94 6.39
CA ALA A 31 1.43 0.84 7.14
C ALA A 31 2.11 -0.50 6.76
N PRO A 32 2.28 -1.45 7.71
CA PRO A 32 1.87 -1.39 9.12
C PRO A 32 2.89 -0.72 10.06
N ILE A 33 4.13 -0.49 9.62
CA ILE A 33 5.25 -0.17 10.52
C ILE A 33 5.07 1.13 11.29
N ILE A 34 4.67 2.21 10.60
CA ILE A 34 4.58 3.54 11.23
C ILE A 34 3.16 3.82 11.69
N ILE A 35 2.16 3.31 10.96
CA ILE A 35 0.75 3.66 11.16
C ILE A 35 -0.09 2.38 11.08
N PHE A 36 -1.00 2.21 12.06
CA PHE A 36 -1.96 1.10 12.15
C PHE A 36 -1.34 -0.30 12.01
N PRO A 37 -0.49 -0.72 12.96
CA PRO A 37 0.29 -1.96 12.85
C PRO A 37 -0.53 -3.24 12.69
N THR A 38 -1.79 -3.23 13.11
CA THR A 38 -2.72 -4.37 12.99
C THR A 38 -3.93 -4.10 12.11
N GLY A 39 -4.12 -2.85 11.67
CA GLY A 39 -5.33 -2.43 10.95
C GLY A 39 -5.15 -2.42 9.44
N VAL A 40 -3.94 -2.10 8.97
CA VAL A 40 -3.64 -1.97 7.54
C VAL A 40 -2.33 -2.67 7.23
N SER A 41 -2.39 -3.68 6.38
CA SER A 41 -1.24 -4.43 5.87
C SER A 41 -1.49 -4.80 4.41
N LEU A 42 -0.44 -5.12 3.67
CA LEU A 42 -0.56 -5.63 2.29
C LEU A 42 -0.88 -7.13 2.31
N LEU A 43 -0.18 -7.87 3.17
CA LEU A 43 -0.39 -9.29 3.39
C LEU A 43 -0.47 -9.54 4.90
N THR A 44 -1.43 -10.35 5.31
CA THR A 44 -1.55 -10.81 6.69
C THR A 44 -1.51 -12.32 6.70
N VAL A 45 -0.68 -12.87 7.57
CA VAL A 45 -0.71 -14.26 7.97
C VAL A 45 -1.38 -14.30 9.32
N SER A 46 -2.44 -15.07 9.42
CA SER A 46 -3.19 -15.23 10.67
C SER A 46 -3.41 -16.71 10.96
N PRO A 47 -3.51 -17.09 12.24
CA PRO A 47 -3.86 -18.45 12.60
C PRO A 47 -5.27 -18.78 12.12
N SER A 48 -5.43 -19.90 11.41
CA SER A 48 -6.73 -20.37 10.91
C SER A 48 -6.68 -21.85 10.60
N LEU A 49 -7.77 -22.54 10.94
CA LEU A 49 -7.99 -23.95 10.62
C LEU A 49 -8.67 -24.15 9.26
N GLN A 50 -9.09 -23.08 8.57
CA GLN A 50 -9.88 -23.17 7.35
C GLN A 50 -9.21 -23.96 6.21
N LEU A 51 -7.86 -24.02 6.18
CA LEU A 51 -7.12 -24.78 5.18
C LEU A 51 -6.98 -26.27 5.52
N THR A 52 -6.98 -26.61 6.81
CA THR A 52 -6.72 -27.98 7.31
C THR A 52 -8.01 -28.71 7.69
N ASP A 53 -9.06 -27.98 8.08
CA ASP A 53 -10.37 -28.53 8.43
C ASP A 53 -11.50 -27.68 7.81
N ALA A 54 -12.13 -28.24 6.77
CA ALA A 54 -13.19 -27.60 5.99
C ALA A 54 -14.47 -27.28 6.80
N HIS A 55 -14.64 -27.82 8.01
CA HIS A 55 -15.83 -27.57 8.85
C HIS A 55 -15.57 -26.57 9.99
N SER A 56 -14.35 -26.06 10.10
CA SER A 56 -13.95 -25.17 11.19
C SER A 56 -14.02 -23.69 10.77
N SER A 57 -14.82 -22.90 11.50
CA SER A 57 -14.90 -21.44 11.37
C SER A 57 -14.32 -20.70 12.59
N GLN A 58 -13.70 -21.43 13.51
CA GLN A 58 -13.17 -20.88 14.75
C GLN A 58 -11.79 -20.27 14.53
N GLY A 59 -11.62 -19.01 14.94
CA GLY A 59 -10.32 -18.35 15.02
C GLY A 59 -9.49 -19.01 16.11
N VAL A 60 -8.33 -19.54 15.76
CA VAL A 60 -7.39 -20.14 16.70
C VAL A 60 -6.46 -19.05 17.22
N ASP A 61 -6.04 -19.15 18.49
CA ASP A 61 -5.00 -18.26 19.01
C ASP A 61 -3.64 -18.70 18.50
N GLY A 62 -2.86 -17.77 17.95
CA GLY A 62 -1.59 -18.09 17.32
C GLY A 62 -0.87 -16.88 16.73
N PRO A 63 0.34 -17.09 16.18
CA PRO A 63 1.16 -16.01 15.67
C PRO A 63 0.53 -15.40 14.42
N SER A 64 0.50 -14.07 14.39
CA SER A 64 0.09 -13.30 13.23
C SER A 64 1.24 -12.43 12.73
N VAL A 65 1.38 -12.36 11.41
CA VAL A 65 2.42 -11.57 10.74
C VAL A 65 1.75 -10.63 9.75
N PHE A 66 2.05 -9.35 9.86
CA PHE A 66 1.55 -8.28 9.01
C PHE A 66 2.71 -7.77 8.16
N LEU A 67 2.64 -8.01 6.85
CA LEU A 67 3.65 -7.58 5.89
C LEU A 67 3.17 -6.30 5.18
N GLY A 68 4.08 -5.33 5.06
CA GLY A 68 3.91 -4.10 4.29
C GLY A 68 5.07 -3.88 3.32
N ALA A 69 5.03 -2.76 2.59
CA ALA A 69 6.02 -2.47 1.56
C ALA A 69 7.43 -2.15 2.12
N LEU A 70 7.49 -1.62 3.35
CA LEU A 70 8.72 -1.16 4.01
C LEU A 70 9.22 -2.13 5.09
N GLY A 71 8.49 -3.21 5.37
CA GLY A 71 8.84 -4.20 6.39
C GLY A 71 7.61 -4.87 7.00
N SER A 72 7.76 -5.45 8.19
CA SER A 72 6.75 -6.31 8.81
C SER A 72 6.53 -5.99 10.27
N CYS A 73 5.34 -6.33 10.75
CA CYS A 73 5.00 -6.38 12.14
C CYS A 73 4.55 -7.80 12.49
N THR A 74 4.97 -8.31 13.64
CA THR A 74 4.65 -9.66 14.10
C THR A 74 4.00 -9.59 15.46
N ARG A 75 3.06 -10.50 15.72
CA ARG A 75 2.37 -10.65 16.99
C ARG A 75 2.33 -12.15 17.34
N PRO A 76 2.98 -12.60 18.43
CA PRO A 76 3.07 -14.03 18.74
C PRO A 76 1.77 -14.67 19.22
N THR A 77 0.90 -13.92 19.90
CA THR A 77 -0.43 -14.35 20.36
C THR A 77 -1.41 -13.18 20.26
N ASN A 78 -2.73 -13.42 20.24
CA ASN A 78 -3.71 -12.35 20.04
C ASN A 78 -3.63 -11.22 21.09
N ASP A 79 -3.26 -11.55 22.33
CA ASP A 79 -3.11 -10.61 23.44
C ASP A 79 -1.71 -9.98 23.54
N ALA A 80 -0.73 -10.46 22.76
CA ALA A 80 0.63 -9.95 22.82
C ALA A 80 0.81 -8.60 22.12
N SER A 81 1.79 -7.84 22.60
CA SER A 81 2.25 -6.62 21.93
C SER A 81 2.78 -6.92 20.53
N VAL A 82 2.53 -6.01 19.60
CA VAL A 82 3.02 -6.10 18.23
C VAL A 82 4.45 -5.57 18.16
N THR A 83 5.34 -6.36 17.57
CA THR A 83 6.74 -5.98 17.34
C THR A 83 6.93 -5.70 15.85
N CYS A 84 7.40 -4.51 15.49
CA CYS A 84 7.62 -4.12 14.10
C CYS A 84 9.12 -3.97 13.79
N THR A 85 9.50 -4.32 12.57
CA THR A 85 10.85 -4.07 12.06
C THR A 85 11.04 -2.60 11.71
N ALA A 86 12.30 -2.15 11.62
CA ALA A 86 12.59 -0.79 11.18
C ALA A 86 12.25 -0.64 9.67
N PRO A 87 11.68 0.51 9.25
CA PRO A 87 11.31 0.71 7.86
C PRO A 87 12.55 0.77 6.97
N THR A 88 12.57 -0.03 5.91
CA THR A 88 13.67 -0.07 4.94
C THR A 88 13.16 -0.32 3.52
N VAL A 89 13.92 0.14 2.52
CA VAL A 89 13.64 -0.11 1.09
C VAL A 89 13.98 -1.54 0.67
N SER A 90 14.76 -2.25 1.48
CA SER A 90 15.06 -3.68 1.33
C SER A 90 14.61 -4.43 2.59
N PRO A 91 13.29 -4.62 2.78
CA PRO A 91 12.75 -5.24 3.99
C PRO A 91 13.22 -6.69 4.12
N GLN A 92 13.83 -7.00 5.26
CA GLN A 92 13.92 -8.37 5.74
C GLN A 92 12.74 -8.60 6.67
N TYR A 93 11.84 -9.50 6.27
CA TYR A 93 10.69 -9.85 7.06
C TYR A 93 11.11 -10.82 8.16
N ASP A 94 10.79 -10.46 9.40
CA ASP A 94 11.01 -11.35 10.53
C ASP A 94 9.89 -12.39 10.56
N LEU A 95 10.24 -13.63 10.24
CA LEU A 95 9.34 -14.78 10.26
C LEU A 95 9.62 -15.71 11.43
N SER A 96 10.48 -15.31 12.38
CA SER A 96 10.90 -16.16 13.51
C SER A 96 9.77 -16.58 14.44
N VAL A 97 8.62 -15.91 14.33
CA VAL A 97 7.42 -16.14 15.13
C VAL A 97 6.53 -17.24 14.53
N LEU A 98 6.78 -17.61 13.27
CA LEU A 98 6.12 -18.72 12.61
C LEU A 98 6.76 -20.05 13.05
N PRO A 99 5.98 -21.13 13.12
CA PRO A 99 6.51 -22.44 13.49
C PRO A 99 7.50 -22.93 12.41
N SER A 100 8.45 -23.77 12.79
CA SER A 100 9.55 -24.22 11.92
C SER A 100 9.10 -25.08 10.72
N ASN A 101 7.85 -25.54 10.72
CA ASN A 101 7.19 -26.23 9.59
C ASN A 101 6.39 -25.27 8.70
N ALA A 102 6.43 -23.95 8.92
CA ALA A 102 5.79 -23.00 8.02
C ALA A 102 6.53 -22.92 6.68
N PRO A 103 5.82 -23.01 5.54
CA PRO A 103 6.42 -22.79 4.24
C PRO A 103 6.98 -21.37 4.16
N ASP A 104 8.10 -21.23 3.45
CA ASP A 104 8.81 -19.96 3.37
C ASP A 104 7.91 -18.90 2.70
N LEU A 105 7.56 -17.85 3.45
CA LEU A 105 6.77 -16.70 2.99
C LEU A 105 7.65 -15.72 2.22
N LEU A 106 8.26 -16.27 1.17
CA LEU A 106 8.96 -15.57 0.11
C LEU A 106 10.21 -14.79 0.51
N SER A 107 11.23 -15.01 -0.33
CA SER A 107 12.24 -14.02 -0.70
C SER A 107 11.56 -12.66 -0.91
N ALA A 108 11.86 -11.64 -0.12
CA ALA A 108 11.27 -10.30 -0.19
C ALA A 108 11.03 -9.79 -1.64
N PRO A 109 10.03 -8.92 -1.89
CA PRO A 109 9.83 -8.34 -3.22
C PRO A 109 11.15 -7.75 -3.71
N THR A 110 11.39 -7.79 -5.03
CA THR A 110 12.62 -7.24 -5.62
C THR A 110 12.88 -5.86 -5.03
N ALA A 111 14.07 -5.64 -4.45
CA ALA A 111 14.42 -4.43 -3.68
C ALA A 111 14.19 -3.11 -4.47
N THR A 112 14.01 -3.22 -5.79
CA THR A 112 13.66 -2.13 -6.68
C THR A 112 12.20 -1.65 -6.54
N THR A 113 11.25 -2.52 -6.17
CA THR A 113 9.82 -2.17 -6.15
C THR A 113 9.47 -1.12 -5.09
N PRO A 114 9.89 -1.25 -3.80
CA PRO A 114 9.67 -0.21 -2.80
C PRO A 114 10.35 1.12 -3.16
N ALA A 115 11.51 1.06 -3.84
CA ALA A 115 12.24 2.24 -4.29
C ALA A 115 11.48 2.99 -5.41
N PHE A 116 10.91 2.29 -6.38
CA PHE A 116 10.08 2.91 -7.42
C PHE A 116 8.83 3.58 -6.84
N ILE A 117 8.22 2.99 -5.81
CA ILE A 117 7.10 3.61 -5.09
C ILE A 117 7.54 4.90 -4.39
N ALA A 118 8.68 4.87 -3.69
CA ALA A 118 9.24 6.08 -3.06
C ALA A 118 9.48 7.20 -4.08
N VAL A 119 10.05 6.88 -5.25
CA VAL A 119 10.26 7.85 -6.33
C VAL A 119 8.93 8.39 -6.85
N SER A 120 7.93 7.53 -7.06
CA SER A 120 6.60 7.98 -7.49
C SER A 120 5.95 8.90 -6.46
N LEU A 121 6.10 8.61 -5.16
CA LEU A 121 5.59 9.44 -4.07
C LEU A 121 6.22 10.83 -4.08
N VAL A 122 7.54 10.93 -4.33
CA VAL A 122 8.24 12.20 -4.47
C VAL A 122 7.69 12.98 -5.66
N PHE A 123 7.51 12.34 -6.82
CA PHE A 123 6.92 13.00 -7.98
C PHE A 123 5.47 13.43 -7.74
N THR A 124 4.66 12.62 -7.03
CA THR A 124 3.30 12.98 -6.65
C THR A 124 3.28 14.17 -5.68
N ALA A 125 4.20 14.23 -4.71
CA ALA A 125 4.32 15.36 -3.79
C ALA A 125 4.70 16.65 -4.53
N ILE A 126 5.69 16.59 -5.43
CA ILE A 126 6.09 17.72 -6.28
C ILE A 126 4.93 18.15 -7.18
N PHE A 127 4.25 17.20 -7.82
CA PHE A 127 3.08 17.45 -8.64
C PHE A 127 1.99 18.16 -7.83
N PHE A 128 1.65 17.66 -6.65
CA PHE A 128 0.64 18.25 -5.78
C PHE A 128 0.99 19.69 -5.40
N LEU A 129 2.24 19.96 -5.03
CA LEU A 129 2.70 21.31 -4.71
C LEU A 129 2.56 22.25 -5.90
N ILE A 130 3.11 21.88 -7.06
CA ILE A 130 3.08 22.74 -8.26
C ILE A 130 1.64 22.91 -8.78
N PHE A 131 0.84 21.85 -8.76
CA PHE A 131 -0.56 21.89 -9.16
C PHE A 131 -1.38 22.80 -8.25
N THR A 132 -1.19 22.72 -6.93
CA THR A 132 -1.85 23.59 -5.96
C THR A 132 -1.45 25.05 -6.16
N MET A 133 -0.15 25.34 -6.35
CA MET A 133 0.32 26.70 -6.68
C MET A 133 -0.29 27.22 -7.98
N THR A 134 -0.44 26.36 -9.00
CA THR A 134 -1.07 26.72 -10.27
C THR A 134 -2.57 26.96 -10.13
N ALA A 135 -3.28 26.17 -9.33
CA ALA A 135 -4.71 26.34 -9.05
C ALA A 135 -4.99 27.66 -8.32
N PHE A 136 -4.14 28.03 -7.36
CA PHE A 136 -4.26 29.29 -6.61
C PHE A 136 -3.50 30.47 -7.24
N ARG A 137 -3.03 30.35 -8.49
CA ARG A 137 -2.27 31.42 -9.20
C ARG A 137 -2.98 32.77 -9.17
N GLY A 138 -4.32 32.76 -9.29
CA GLY A 138 -5.14 33.98 -9.28
C GLY A 138 -5.12 34.75 -7.96
N LYS A 139 -4.69 34.13 -6.86
CA LYS A 139 -4.50 34.78 -5.56
C LYS A 139 -3.04 35.13 -5.25
N MET A 140 -2.06 34.69 -6.03
CA MET A 140 -0.63 34.88 -5.75
C MET A 140 -0.02 36.16 -6.35
N GLY A 141 -0.82 37.05 -6.95
CA GLY A 141 -0.35 38.33 -7.49
C GLY A 141 0.78 38.16 -8.51
N LYS A 142 1.90 38.87 -8.33
CA LYS A 142 3.07 38.85 -9.25
C LYS A 142 3.73 37.47 -9.36
N PHE A 143 3.70 36.65 -8.32
CA PHE A 143 4.25 35.28 -8.36
C PHE A 143 3.43 34.35 -9.25
N GLY A 144 2.13 34.63 -9.42
CA GLY A 144 1.23 33.86 -10.28
C GLY A 144 1.61 33.91 -11.76
N ASN A 145 2.22 35.00 -12.22
CA ASN A 145 2.61 35.18 -13.62
C ASN A 145 3.66 34.16 -14.09
N THR A 146 4.49 33.63 -13.18
CA THR A 146 5.45 32.56 -13.50
C THR A 146 4.74 31.23 -13.76
N PHE A 147 3.66 30.95 -13.03
CA PHE A 147 2.83 29.75 -13.18
C PHE A 147 1.82 29.85 -14.33
N ASP A 148 1.65 31.03 -14.92
CA ASP A 148 0.89 31.24 -16.16
C ASP A 148 1.67 30.82 -17.42
N LYS A 149 2.98 30.58 -17.30
CA LYS A 149 3.79 30.14 -18.45
C LYS A 149 3.32 28.75 -18.92
N PRO A 150 3.04 28.58 -20.23
CA PRO A 150 2.57 27.29 -20.77
C PRO A 150 3.61 26.17 -20.58
N ALA A 151 4.90 26.53 -20.49
CA ALA A 151 5.97 25.58 -20.17
C ALA A 151 5.80 24.95 -18.77
N VAL A 152 5.44 25.75 -17.77
CA VAL A 152 5.25 25.27 -16.39
C VAL A 152 4.02 24.36 -16.32
N GLN A 153 2.92 24.74 -16.96
CA GLN A 153 1.71 23.91 -17.01
C GLN A 153 1.95 22.56 -17.69
N ARG A 154 2.69 22.55 -18.81
CA ARG A 154 3.07 21.31 -19.51
C ARG A 154 4.00 20.46 -18.65
N ALA A 155 4.99 21.06 -17.98
CA ALA A 155 5.88 20.33 -17.08
C ALA A 155 5.12 19.68 -15.93
N THR A 156 4.21 20.40 -15.27
CA THR A 156 3.36 19.86 -14.20
C THR A 156 2.52 18.69 -14.69
N ALA A 157 1.91 18.80 -15.89
CA ALA A 157 1.14 17.72 -16.47
C ALA A 157 2.00 16.47 -16.74
N TRP A 158 3.22 16.65 -17.26
CA TRP A 158 4.15 15.54 -17.49
C TRP A 158 4.64 14.89 -16.20
N ILE A 159 4.97 15.67 -15.17
CA ILE A 159 5.38 15.15 -13.86
C ILE A 159 4.23 14.35 -13.25
N GLY A 160 3.00 14.86 -13.32
CA GLY A 160 1.81 14.16 -12.85
C GLY A 160 1.56 12.85 -13.60
N LEU A 161 1.66 12.87 -14.94
CA LEU A 161 1.48 11.68 -15.77
C LEU A 161 2.54 10.62 -15.48
N LEU A 162 3.82 11.00 -15.42
CA LEU A 162 4.93 10.08 -15.15
C LEU A 162 4.83 9.50 -13.73
N GLY A 163 4.57 10.35 -12.72
CA GLY A 163 4.37 9.90 -11.35
C GLY A 163 3.20 8.91 -11.23
N PHE A 164 2.09 9.18 -11.91
CA PHE A 164 0.92 8.31 -11.94
C PHE A 164 1.22 6.96 -12.62
N LEU A 165 1.89 6.96 -13.78
CA LEU A 165 2.24 5.73 -14.49
C LEU A 165 3.20 4.86 -13.67
N ILE A 166 4.24 5.45 -13.06
CA ILE A 166 5.18 4.73 -12.20
C ILE A 166 4.47 4.19 -10.95
N GLY A 167 3.57 4.97 -10.35
CA GLY A 167 2.79 4.55 -9.19
C GLY A 167 1.90 3.34 -9.50
N ILE A 168 1.15 3.38 -10.60
CA ILE A 168 0.29 2.25 -11.02
C ILE A 168 1.11 1.02 -11.33
N THR A 169 2.19 1.14 -12.12
CA THR A 169 3.00 -0.04 -12.49
C THR A 169 3.59 -0.68 -11.25
N SER A 170 4.14 0.11 -10.32
CA SER A 170 4.69 -0.40 -9.07
C SER A 170 3.64 -1.05 -8.18
N PHE A 171 2.44 -0.45 -8.09
CA PHE A 171 1.32 -1.03 -7.34
C PHE A 171 0.85 -2.36 -7.93
N LEU A 172 0.73 -2.45 -9.26
CA LEU A 172 0.35 -3.69 -9.94
C LEU A 172 1.37 -4.81 -9.72
N VAL A 173 2.67 -4.47 -9.77
CA VAL A 173 3.75 -5.42 -9.48
C VAL A 173 3.64 -5.92 -8.04
N LEU A 174 3.46 -5.03 -7.05
CA LEU A 174 3.25 -5.45 -5.66
C LEU A 174 2.02 -6.34 -5.51
N ARG A 175 0.89 -5.97 -6.13
CA ARG A 175 -0.36 -6.75 -6.00
C ARG A 175 -0.23 -8.14 -6.62
N MET A 176 0.38 -8.25 -7.80
CA MET A 176 0.63 -9.53 -8.44
C MET A 176 1.59 -10.39 -7.62
N TRP A 177 2.64 -9.76 -7.08
CA TRP A 177 3.66 -10.44 -6.29
C TRP A 177 3.10 -10.97 -4.97
N PHE A 178 2.44 -10.12 -4.17
CA PHE A 178 1.80 -10.52 -2.92
C PHE A 178 0.59 -11.45 -3.14
N GLY A 179 -0.12 -11.33 -4.27
CA GLY A 179 -1.19 -12.26 -4.63
C GLY A 179 -0.64 -13.68 -4.85
N LYS A 180 0.38 -13.79 -5.70
CA LYS A 180 1.06 -15.06 -5.93
C LYS A 180 1.68 -15.63 -4.65
N ALA A 181 2.27 -14.77 -3.83
CA ALA A 181 2.83 -15.14 -2.54
C ALA A 181 1.82 -15.85 -1.63
N VAL A 182 0.62 -15.28 -1.52
CA VAL A 182 -0.48 -15.83 -0.73
C VAL A 182 -0.95 -17.16 -1.31
N GLU A 183 -1.12 -17.23 -2.64
CA GLU A 183 -1.55 -18.46 -3.32
C GLU A 183 -0.53 -19.59 -3.15
N ASP A 184 0.76 -19.30 -3.31
CA ASP A 184 1.83 -20.28 -3.16
C ASP A 184 1.92 -20.78 -1.70
N PHE A 185 1.87 -19.88 -0.71
CA PHE A 185 1.86 -20.25 0.71
C PHE A 185 0.67 -21.12 1.10
N ASN A 186 -0.55 -20.69 0.75
CA ASN A 186 -1.76 -21.43 1.07
C ASN A 186 -1.80 -22.78 0.34
N ARG A 187 -1.30 -22.85 -0.91
CA ARG A 187 -1.20 -24.10 -1.66
C ARG A 187 -0.23 -25.07 -0.99
N ASP A 188 0.91 -24.60 -0.52
CA ASP A 188 1.90 -25.49 0.11
C ASP A 188 1.42 -26.00 1.47
N ILE A 189 0.74 -25.18 2.29
CA ILE A 189 0.03 -25.64 3.50
C ILE A 189 -1.00 -26.72 3.16
N SER A 190 -1.81 -26.52 2.11
CA SER A 190 -2.82 -27.52 1.72
C SER A 190 -2.24 -28.84 1.21
N LYS A 191 -1.00 -28.87 0.72
CA LYS A 191 -0.31 -30.10 0.30
C LYS A 191 0.24 -30.89 1.49
N GLU A 192 0.60 -30.22 2.58
CA GLU A 192 1.12 -30.86 3.81
C GLU A 192 0.01 -31.56 4.60
N GLY A 193 -1.26 -31.17 4.43
CA GLY A 193 -2.40 -31.88 4.98
C GLY A 193 -2.45 -31.83 6.51
N ALA A 194 -2.40 -33.00 7.17
CA ALA A 194 -2.60 -33.11 8.62
C ALA A 194 -1.42 -32.59 9.46
N ASP A 195 -0.21 -32.55 8.89
CA ASP A 195 1.00 -32.03 9.56
C ASP A 195 1.24 -30.55 9.26
N ALA A 196 0.34 -29.92 8.50
CA ALA A 196 0.46 -28.53 8.08
C ALA A 196 0.20 -27.57 9.26
N PRO A 197 0.91 -26.44 9.33
CA PRO A 197 0.63 -25.43 10.35
C PRO A 197 -0.72 -24.76 10.11
N GLN A 198 -1.42 -24.44 11.19
CA GLN A 198 -2.77 -23.85 11.16
C GLN A 198 -2.71 -22.34 10.84
N LEU A 199 -2.26 -22.02 9.64
CA LEU A 199 -2.03 -20.65 9.18
C LEU A 199 -2.76 -20.42 7.86
N ILE A 200 -3.25 -19.21 7.67
CA ILE A 200 -3.74 -18.71 6.40
C ILE A 200 -3.03 -17.41 6.07
N ALA A 201 -2.52 -17.29 4.85
CA ALA A 201 -2.12 -16.01 4.29
C ALA A 201 -3.32 -15.41 3.53
N ALA A 202 -3.52 -14.10 3.69
CA ALA A 202 -4.53 -13.36 2.96
C ALA A 202 -3.98 -11.99 2.56
N THR A 203 -4.40 -11.50 1.38
CA THR A 203 -4.18 -10.10 1.02
C THR A 203 -5.10 -9.22 1.86
N SER A 204 -4.54 -8.16 2.45
CA SER A 204 -5.22 -7.34 3.46
C SER A 204 -5.62 -5.97 2.89
N ASN A 205 -6.26 -5.17 3.73
CA ASN A 205 -6.91 -3.92 3.38
C ASN A 205 -5.96 -2.84 2.83
N GLY A 206 -4.64 -2.99 2.90
CA GLY A 206 -3.69 -2.07 2.24
C GLY A 206 -3.87 -2.00 0.72
N PHE A 207 -4.25 -3.11 0.08
CA PHE A 207 -4.60 -3.12 -1.34
C PHE A 207 -5.99 -2.53 -1.62
N ILE A 208 -6.90 -2.57 -0.64
CA ILE A 208 -8.28 -2.14 -0.77
C ILE A 208 -8.43 -0.63 -0.45
N SER A 209 -7.67 -0.11 0.52
CA SER A 209 -7.65 1.31 0.88
C SER A 209 -7.18 2.19 -0.28
N THR A 210 -6.34 1.63 -1.16
CA THR A 210 -5.82 2.31 -2.36
C THR A 210 -6.84 2.34 -3.52
N TYR A 211 -7.84 1.45 -3.54
CA TYR A 211 -8.74 1.27 -4.69
C TYR A 211 -10.24 1.46 -4.39
N TYR A 212 -10.62 2.02 -3.24
CA TYR A 212 -11.99 1.96 -2.68
C TYR A 212 -13.15 1.95 -3.70
N ARG A 213 -13.61 0.73 -4.05
CA ARG A 213 -15.00 0.38 -4.36
C ARG A 213 -15.16 -1.12 -4.12
N ARG A 214 -15.37 -1.51 -2.86
CA ARG A 214 -16.03 -2.78 -2.52
C ARG A 214 -17.53 -2.51 -2.63
N PHE A 215 -18.15 -2.94 -3.71
CA PHE A 215 -19.58 -3.27 -3.69
C PHE A 215 -19.61 -4.71 -3.19
N ASP A 216 -20.20 -4.88 -2.00
CA ASP A 216 -20.75 -6.17 -1.57
C ASP A 216 -21.81 -6.67 -2.58
#